data_AF-A0A6M0C6L2-F1
#
_entry.id   AF-A0A6M0C6L2-F1
#
_cell.length_a   1.000
_cell.length_b   1.000
_cell.length_c   1.000
_cell.angle_alpha   90.00
_cell.angle_beta   90.00
_cell.angle_gamma   90.00
#
_symmetry.space_group_name_H-M   'P 1'
#
loop_
_entity.id
_entity.type
_entity.pdbx_description
1 polymer ?
#
loop_
_entity_poly.entity_id
_entity_poly.type
_entity_poly.pdbx_seq_one_letter_code
_entity_poly.pdbx_strand_id
1 'polypeptide(L)'
;REFIDRSVPNPELCVQFGASAMVMNMRVFLTLNPFNVYVSQPNIKPGCVIRRNNWSILEKRNLVNNEQVRDCKNRMNTFGYTGNINDDPEINCIYQNDSAQNLFLPGQLGPGGNAPENNF
;
A
#
# COMPACT_ATOMS: atom_id res chain seq x y z
N ARG A 1 -1.43 7.54 17.77
CA ARG A 1 -2.60 7.54 16.87
C ARG A 1 -2.94 8.97 16.46
N GLU A 2 -3.29 9.86 17.39
CA GLU A 2 -3.64 11.26 17.08
C GLU A 2 -2.63 12.03 16.21
N PHE A 3 -1.31 11.84 16.40
CA PHE A 3 -0.30 12.53 15.58
C PHE A 3 -0.37 12.14 14.10
N ILE A 4 -0.54 10.85 13.81
CA ILE A 4 -0.67 10.35 12.43
C ILE A 4 -1.97 10.86 11.85
N ASP A 5 -3.06 10.75 12.62
CA ASP A 5 -4.40 11.14 12.17
C ASP A 5 -4.50 12.64 11.85
N ARG A 6 -3.70 13.51 12.50
CA ARG A 6 -3.60 14.94 12.17
C ARG A 6 -2.65 15.26 11.02
N SER A 7 -1.71 14.37 10.72
CA SER A 7 -0.67 14.58 9.70
C SER A 7 -1.07 14.04 8.33
N VAL A 8 -2.19 13.32 8.22
CA VAL A 8 -2.70 12.83 6.93
C VAL A 8 -3.27 13.95 6.05
N PRO A 9 -3.23 13.79 4.73
CA PRO A 9 -3.94 14.72 3.85
C PRO A 9 -5.44 14.68 4.10
N ASN A 10 -6.02 15.86 4.31
CA ASN A 10 -7.44 16.07 4.59
C ASN A 10 -7.94 15.19 5.76
N PRO A 11 -7.49 15.47 7.01
CA PRO A 11 -7.77 14.64 8.19
C PRO A 11 -9.24 14.32 8.40
N GLU A 12 -10.13 15.30 8.28
CA GLU A 12 -11.57 15.11 8.50
C GLU A 12 -12.17 14.16 7.45
N LEU A 13 -11.76 14.32 6.19
CA LEU A 13 -12.19 13.45 5.10
C LEU A 13 -11.66 12.03 5.32
N CYS A 14 -10.38 11.90 5.68
CA CYS A 14 -9.78 10.60 5.89
C CYS A 14 -10.44 9.84 7.05
N VAL A 15 -10.73 10.51 8.16
CA VAL A 15 -11.45 9.91 9.30
C VAL A 15 -12.88 9.52 8.91
N GLN A 16 -13.58 10.37 8.15
CA GLN A 16 -14.97 10.13 7.77
C GLN A 16 -15.13 8.99 6.76
N PHE A 17 -14.25 8.93 5.75
CA PHE A 17 -14.41 8.03 4.60
C PHE A 17 -13.40 6.89 4.56
N GLY A 18 -12.36 6.94 5.38
CA GLY A 18 -11.19 6.09 5.30
C GLY A 18 -10.59 5.70 6.65
N ALA A 19 -9.27 5.52 6.62
CA ALA A 19 -8.39 5.34 7.76
C ALA A 19 -7.01 5.93 7.43
N SER A 20 -6.43 6.63 8.41
CA SER A 20 -5.09 7.18 8.30
C SER A 20 -4.05 6.08 8.09
N ALA A 21 -3.10 6.33 7.19
CA ALA A 21 -2.10 5.36 6.79
C ALA A 21 -0.71 6.00 6.67
N MET A 22 0.32 5.17 6.85
CA MET A 22 1.69 5.50 6.47
C MET A 22 1.97 4.81 5.13
N VAL A 23 2.24 5.61 4.10
CA VAL A 23 2.58 5.12 2.77
C VAL A 23 4.09 5.06 2.67
N MET A 24 4.62 3.89 2.30
CA MET A 24 6.05 3.64 2.20
C MET A 24 6.43 3.31 0.77
N ASN A 25 7.28 4.15 0.18
CA ASN A 25 7.84 3.91 -1.14
C ASN A 25 9.27 3.37 -0.97
N MET A 26 9.47 2.09 -1.30
CA MET A 26 10.78 1.43 -1.25
C MET A 26 11.01 0.59 -2.50
N ARG A 27 12.28 0.40 -2.85
CA ARG A 27 12.69 -0.52 -3.92
C ARG A 27 13.26 -1.79 -3.29
N VAL A 28 12.81 -2.92 -3.80
CA VAL A 28 13.36 -4.24 -3.50
C VAL A 28 14.11 -4.71 -4.74
N PHE A 29 15.40 -4.99 -4.58
CA PHE A 29 16.26 -5.49 -5.65
C PHE A 29 16.52 -6.98 -5.42
N LEU A 30 16.21 -7.78 -6.43
CA LEU A 30 16.47 -9.22 -6.46
C LEU A 30 17.53 -9.48 -7.52
N THR A 31 18.64 -10.07 -7.10
CA THR A 31 19.65 -10.63 -8.02
C THR A 31 19.39 -12.12 -8.14
N LEU A 32 19.60 -12.71 -9.33
CA LEU A 32 19.28 -14.12 -9.60
C LEU A 32 20.51 -15.03 -9.60
N ASN A 33 21.71 -14.48 -9.84
CA ASN A 33 22.96 -15.23 -9.82
C ASN A 33 24.17 -14.31 -9.52
N PRO A 34 24.74 -14.36 -8.31
CA PRO A 34 24.22 -15.06 -7.14
C PRO A 34 22.88 -14.47 -6.66
N PHE A 35 22.04 -15.26 -5.98
CA PHE A 35 20.77 -14.77 -5.46
C PHE A 35 20.96 -13.92 -4.20
N ASN A 36 20.55 -12.65 -4.26
CA ASN A 36 20.58 -11.72 -3.11
C ASN A 36 19.40 -10.76 -3.17
N VAL A 37 18.98 -10.29 -1.99
CA VAL A 37 17.89 -9.32 -1.80
C VAL A 37 18.44 -8.05 -1.14
N TYR A 38 18.17 -6.89 -1.74
CA TYR A 38 18.53 -5.58 -1.18
C TYR A 38 17.30 -4.69 -1.09
N VAL A 39 17.19 -3.90 -0.03
CA VAL A 39 16.07 -2.97 0.20
C VAL A 39 16.63 -1.57 0.32
N SER A 40 16.06 -0.62 -0.44
CA SER A 40 16.41 0.80 -0.30
C SER A 40 15.78 1.39 0.96
N GLN A 41 16.39 2.43 1.53
CA GLN A 41 15.75 3.25 2.56
C GLN A 41 14.34 3.71 2.09
N PRO A 42 13.27 3.44 2.85
CA PRO A 42 11.92 3.83 2.45
C PRO A 42 11.72 5.35 2.58
N ASN A 43 11.03 5.93 1.61
CA ASN A 43 10.43 7.26 1.76
C ASN A 43 9.03 7.09 2.35
N ILE A 44 8.80 7.64 3.54
CA ILE A 44 7.54 7.52 4.26
C ILE A 44 6.75 8.82 4.13
N LYS A 45 5.50 8.72 3.68
CA LYS A 45 4.56 9.83 3.59
C LYS A 45 3.28 9.50 4.34
N PRO A 46 2.61 10.49 4.94
CA PRO A 46 1.27 10.27 5.46
C PRO A 46 0.29 10.14 4.29
N GLY A 47 -0.68 9.25 4.43
CA GLY A 47 -1.71 9.01 3.43
C GLY A 47 -2.99 8.52 4.07
N CYS A 48 -3.96 8.16 3.23
CA CYS A 48 -5.25 7.68 3.67
C CYS A 48 -5.71 6.51 2.82
N VAL A 49 -6.25 5.49 3.46
CA VAL A 49 -6.91 4.36 2.78
C VAL A 49 -8.41 4.56 2.87
N ILE A 50 -9.08 4.68 1.73
CA ILE A 50 -10.54 4.83 1.67
C ILE A 50 -11.20 3.49 2.00
N ARG A 51 -12.33 3.52 2.71
CA ARG A 51 -13.13 2.31 2.98
C ARG A 51 -13.85 1.88 1.71
N ARG A 52 -13.99 0.56 1.50
CA ARG A 52 -14.61 -0.04 0.29
C ARG A 52 -16.05 0.41 0.00
N ASN A 53 -16.75 1.00 0.97
CA ASN A 53 -18.10 1.56 0.80
C ASN A 53 -18.13 3.06 0.48
N ASN A 54 -16.99 3.75 0.58
CA ASN A 54 -16.89 5.21 0.54
C ASN A 54 -16.14 5.75 -0.69
N TRP A 55 -15.64 4.90 -1.59
CA TRP A 55 -14.84 5.30 -2.77
C TRP A 55 -15.55 6.25 -3.74
N SER A 56 -16.89 6.32 -3.72
CA SER A 56 -17.65 7.27 -4.54
C SER A 56 -17.29 8.75 -4.25
N ILE A 57 -16.63 9.03 -3.13
CA ILE A 57 -16.05 10.36 -2.85
C ILE A 57 -14.97 10.75 -3.87
N LEU A 58 -14.20 9.78 -4.37
CA LEU A 58 -13.14 10.01 -5.34
C LEU A 58 -13.73 10.27 -6.74
N GLU A 59 -14.78 9.54 -7.12
CA GLU A 59 -15.52 9.80 -8.38
C GLU A 59 -16.19 11.16 -8.36
N LYS A 60 -16.90 11.51 -7.27
CA LYS A 60 -17.58 12.81 -7.13
C LYS A 60 -16.62 14.00 -7.24
N ARG A 61 -15.34 13.77 -6.94
CA ARG A 61 -14.26 14.77 -7.03
C ARG A 61 -13.46 14.66 -8.34
N ASN A 62 -13.87 13.78 -9.26
CA ASN A 62 -13.18 13.51 -10.53
C ASN A 62 -11.72 13.08 -10.36
N LEU A 63 -11.38 12.40 -9.26
CA LEU A 63 -10.02 11.90 -8.99
C LEU A 63 -9.78 10.50 -9.55
N VAL A 64 -10.87 9.80 -9.83
CA VAL A 64 -10.88 8.52 -10.53
C VAL A 64 -12.05 8.53 -11.50
N ASN A 65 -11.90 7.84 -12.63
CA ASN A 65 -12.97 7.63 -13.59
C ASN A 65 -13.66 6.27 -13.39
N ASN A 66 -14.79 6.08 -14.07
CA ASN A 66 -15.61 4.86 -13.97
C ASN A 66 -14.84 3.58 -14.33
N GLU A 67 -13.88 3.66 -15.26
CA GLU A 67 -13.06 2.52 -15.67
C GLU A 67 -12.08 2.12 -14.57
N GLN A 68 -11.34 3.08 -14.01
CA GLN A 68 -10.42 2.86 -12.89
C GLN A 68 -11.14 2.27 -11.68
N VAL A 69 -12.34 2.78 -11.39
CA VAL A 69 -13.22 2.24 -10.35
C VAL A 69 -13.57 0.79 -10.61
N ARG A 70 -14.07 0.49 -11.81
CA ARG A 70 -14.50 -0.85 -12.19
C ARG A 70 -13.34 -1.83 -12.06
N ASP A 71 -12.19 -1.48 -12.61
CA ASP A 71 -11.00 -2.34 -12.65
C ASP A 71 -10.43 -2.58 -11.26
N CYS A 72 -10.44 -1.55 -10.41
CA CYS A 72 -10.02 -1.68 -9.02
C CYS A 72 -10.98 -2.57 -8.21
N LYS A 73 -12.30 -2.34 -8.32
CA LYS A 73 -13.32 -3.07 -7.55
C LYS A 73 -13.42 -4.54 -7.90
N ASN A 74 -13.19 -4.90 -9.18
CA ASN A 74 -13.26 -6.29 -9.65
C ASN A 74 -12.30 -7.23 -8.91
N ARG A 75 -11.30 -6.69 -8.19
CA ARG A 75 -10.30 -7.45 -7.44
C ARG A 75 -10.43 -7.35 -5.93
N MET A 76 -11.57 -6.88 -5.41
CA MET A 76 -11.79 -6.61 -3.97
C MET A 76 -10.80 -5.57 -3.38
N ASN A 77 -10.23 -4.73 -4.24
CA ASN A 77 -9.30 -3.68 -3.85
C ASN A 77 -10.04 -2.44 -3.33
N THR A 78 -9.27 -1.54 -2.74
CA THR A 78 -9.72 -0.20 -2.35
C THR A 78 -8.75 0.85 -2.89
N PHE A 79 -9.01 2.14 -2.63
CA PHE A 79 -8.12 3.22 -3.01
C PHE A 79 -7.35 3.75 -1.81
N GLY A 80 -6.05 3.99 -2.00
CA GLY A 80 -5.22 4.79 -1.10
C GLY A 80 -4.85 6.10 -1.79
N TYR A 81 -4.59 7.13 -1.00
CA TYR A 81 -4.04 8.37 -1.53
C TYR A 81 -2.99 9.03 -0.62
N THR A 82 -2.09 9.77 -1.25
CA THR A 82 -1.20 10.74 -0.59
C THR A 82 -1.34 12.12 -1.24
N GLY A 83 -0.93 13.17 -0.53
CA GLY A 83 -1.14 14.54 -0.99
C GLY A 83 -2.58 15.01 -0.80
N ASN A 84 -2.80 16.33 -0.92
CA ASN A 84 -4.11 16.94 -0.67
C ASN A 84 -5.07 16.56 -1.79
N ILE A 85 -6.26 16.10 -1.42
CA ILE A 85 -7.30 15.65 -2.34
C ILE A 85 -7.80 16.74 -3.30
N ASN A 86 -7.53 18.02 -2.98
CA ASN A 86 -7.91 19.17 -3.80
C ASN A 86 -6.75 19.74 -4.63
N ASP A 87 -5.53 19.23 -4.47
CA ASP A 87 -4.29 19.78 -5.05
C ASP A 87 -3.44 18.64 -5.63
N ASP A 88 -4.01 17.95 -6.62
CA ASP A 88 -3.40 16.84 -7.36
C ASP A 88 -2.88 15.68 -6.48
N PRO A 89 -3.77 14.91 -5.82
CA PRO A 89 -3.37 13.79 -4.99
C PRO A 89 -2.85 12.62 -5.83
N GLU A 90 -1.89 11.87 -5.27
CA GLU A 90 -1.52 10.57 -5.82
C GLU A 90 -2.54 9.52 -5.37
N ILE A 91 -3.33 8.98 -6.30
CA ILE A 91 -4.34 7.94 -6.04
C ILE A 91 -3.83 6.59 -6.53
N ASN A 92 -3.85 5.56 -5.67
CA ASN A 92 -3.48 4.21 -6.05
C ASN A 92 -4.60 3.21 -5.71
N CYS A 93 -4.90 2.31 -6.65
CA CYS A 93 -5.67 1.11 -6.34
C CYS A 93 -4.79 0.14 -5.54
N ILE A 94 -5.19 -0.17 -4.32
CA ILE A 94 -4.43 -1.00 -3.37
C ILE A 94 -5.28 -2.19 -2.93
N TYR A 95 -4.66 -3.34 -2.80
CA TYR A 95 -5.32 -4.54 -2.30
C TYR A 95 -5.10 -4.66 -0.79
N GLN A 96 -6.13 -5.11 -0.08
CA GLN A 96 -5.97 -5.50 1.31
C GLN A 96 -5.47 -6.94 1.33
N ASN A 97 -4.31 -7.18 1.93
CA ASN A 97 -3.85 -8.53 2.14
C ASN A 97 -4.56 -9.11 3.37
N ASP A 98 -5.68 -9.80 3.14
CA ASP A 98 -6.53 -10.35 4.20
C ASP A 98 -6.00 -11.68 4.78
N SER A 99 -4.86 -12.20 4.29
CA SER A 99 -4.35 -13.53 4.66
C SER A 99 -2.83 -13.59 4.66
N ALA A 100 -2.24 -14.24 5.65
CA ALA A 100 -0.83 -14.64 5.68
C ALA A 100 -0.47 -15.62 4.52
N GLN A 101 -0.37 -15.13 3.29
CA GLN A 101 -0.04 -15.90 2.08
C GLN A 101 1.01 -15.19 1.22
N ASN A 102 2.11 -14.75 1.83
CA ASN A 102 3.36 -14.62 1.06
C ASN A 102 3.81 -16.03 0.66
N LEU A 103 3.28 -16.55 -0.45
CA LEU A 103 3.67 -17.80 -1.09
C LEU A 103 4.96 -17.61 -1.94
N PHE A 104 5.93 -16.83 -1.45
CA PHE A 104 7.25 -16.69 -2.07
C PHE A 104 8.22 -17.73 -1.50
N LEU A 105 7.84 -19.00 -1.54
CA LEU A 105 8.76 -20.12 -1.41
C LEU A 105 8.39 -21.14 -2.50
N PRO A 106 9.02 -21.09 -3.68
CA PRO A 106 8.94 -22.18 -4.62
C PRO A 106 9.76 -23.35 -4.04
N GLY A 107 9.08 -24.32 -3.45
CA GLY A 107 9.60 -25.66 -3.18
C GLY A 107 10.57 -25.77 -1.99
N GLN A 108 10.17 -26.55 -1.00
CA GLN A 108 10.99 -27.64 -0.45
C GLN A 108 12.51 -27.36 -0.38
N LEU A 109 12.95 -26.54 0.57
CA LEU A 109 14.17 -26.94 1.28
C LEU A 109 13.73 -28.12 2.16
N GLY A 110 14.02 -29.33 1.69
CA GLY A 110 14.02 -30.53 2.52
C GLY A 110 14.87 -30.31 3.78
N PRO A 111 14.74 -31.17 4.80
CA PRO A 111 15.35 -30.94 6.11
C PRO A 111 16.88 -30.86 5.98
N GLY A 112 17.43 -29.64 6.07
CA GLY A 112 18.89 -29.42 5.98
C GLY A 112 19.39 -28.03 5.55
N GLY A 113 18.54 -27.05 5.24
CA GLY A 113 18.99 -25.71 4.87
C GLY A 113 19.33 -24.84 6.08
N ASN A 114 20.61 -24.71 6.43
CA ASN A 114 21.08 -23.80 7.48
C ASN A 114 20.77 -22.33 7.10
N ALA A 115 20.20 -21.57 8.03
CA ALA A 115 20.04 -20.13 7.90
C ALA A 115 21.42 -19.43 7.82
N PRO A 116 21.59 -18.37 7.01
CA PRO A 116 22.79 -17.57 7.08
C PRO A 116 22.76 -16.75 8.38
N GLU A 117 23.69 -17.04 9.29
CA GLU A 117 24.02 -16.14 10.41
C GLU A 117 24.58 -14.83 9.83
N ASN A 118 23.83 -13.74 9.99
CA ASN A 118 24.34 -12.41 9.73
C ASN A 118 24.57 -11.72 11.08
N ASN A 119 25.84 -11.71 11.50
CA ASN A 119 26.35 -10.77 12.50
C ASN A 119 26.52 -9.40 11.83
N PHE A 120 25.62 -8.46 12.11
CA PHE A 120 25.83 -7.03 12.01
C PHE A 120 24.97 -6.30 13.05
#